data_AF-A0A941QZT6-F1
#
_entry.id   AF-A0A941QZT6-F1
#
_cell.length_a   1.000
_cell.length_b   1.000
_cell.length_c   1.000
_cell.angle_alpha   90.00
_cell.angle_beta   90.00
_cell.angle_gamma   90.00
#
_symmetry.space_group_name_H-M   'P 1'
#
loop_
_entity.id
_entity.type
_entity.pdbx_description
1 polymer ?
#
loop_
_entity_poly.entity_id
_entity_poly.type
_entity_poly.pdbx_seq_one_letter_code
_entity_poly.pdbx_strand_id
1 'polypeptide(L)'
;MDITKVLIYVYVIFFIGAGVNHFLNPQFYDAIVPQFIPFPRLVHQITGVLEIIIPLFLLTRFRKEAALIMIIFLILIYGANLYVWVNNLPYGRTYFSNQQHFIRLLLQILYIYITYVIYMYDK
;
A
#
# COMPACT_ATOMS: atom_id res chain seq x y z
N MET A 1 -20.94 -1.57 17.81
CA MET A 1 -19.82 -0.88 17.12
C MET A 1 -20.09 -0.98 15.63
N ASP A 2 -20.13 0.15 14.92
CA ASP A 2 -20.41 0.17 13.47
C ASP A 2 -19.31 -0.64 12.76
N ILE A 3 -19.68 -1.58 11.89
CA ILE A 3 -18.72 -2.52 11.26
C ILE A 3 -17.61 -1.76 10.51
N THR A 4 -17.96 -0.61 9.94
CA THR A 4 -17.04 0.31 9.26
C THR A 4 -15.95 0.85 10.20
N LYS A 5 -16.26 1.12 11.47
CA LYS A 5 -15.25 1.60 12.42
C LYS A 5 -14.21 0.53 12.73
N VAL A 6 -14.64 -0.74 12.86
CA VAL A 6 -13.71 -1.86 13.05
C VAL A 6 -12.80 -2.01 11.84
N LEU A 7 -13.38 -1.97 10.63
CA LEU A 7 -12.62 -2.02 9.39
C LEU A 7 -11.57 -0.91 9.32
N ILE A 8 -11.94 0.34 9.65
CA ILE A 8 -11.01 1.46 9.67
C ILE A 8 -9.87 1.20 10.66
N TYR A 9 -10.14 0.83 11.92
CA TYR A 9 -9.07 0.60 12.89
C TYR A 9 -8.11 -0.50 12.46
N VAL A 10 -8.63 -1.64 11.98
CA VAL A 10 -7.80 -2.75 11.48
C VAL A 10 -6.96 -2.30 10.29
N TYR A 11 -7.57 -1.57 9.36
CA TYR A 11 -6.90 -1.07 8.16
C TYR A 11 -5.79 -0.08 8.49
N VAL A 12 -6.05 0.88 9.39
CA VAL A 12 -5.05 1.86 9.85
C VAL A 12 -3.88 1.17 10.54
N ILE A 13 -4.14 0.25 11.47
CA ILE A 13 -3.08 -0.47 12.19
C ILE A 13 -2.22 -1.27 11.21
N PHE A 14 -2.85 -1.97 10.25
CA PHE A 14 -2.15 -2.74 9.23
C PHE A 14 -1.20 -1.87 8.39
N PHE A 15 -1.70 -0.77 7.83
CA PHE A 15 -0.89 0.10 6.97
C PHE A 15 0.16 0.90 7.73
N ILE A 16 -0.08 1.28 8.99
CA ILE A 16 0.98 1.84 9.84
C ILE A 16 2.10 0.82 10.03
N GLY A 17 1.76 -0.44 10.33
CA GLY A 17 2.75 -1.50 10.47
C GLY A 17 3.54 -1.74 9.18
N ALA A 18 2.84 -1.80 8.04
CA ALA A 18 3.47 -1.94 6.71
C ALA A 18 4.39 -0.75 6.41
N GLY A 19 3.91 0.47 6.61
CA GLY A 19 4.66 1.70 6.40
C GLY A 19 5.87 1.83 7.32
N VAL A 20 5.81 1.37 8.57
CA VAL A 20 6.99 1.30 9.45
C VAL A 20 8.02 0.30 8.92
N ASN A 21 7.57 -0.82 8.35
CA ASN A 21 8.46 -1.82 7.77
C ASN A 21 9.33 -1.28 6.61
N HIS A 22 8.82 -0.28 5.87
CA HIS A 22 9.60 0.44 4.85
C HIS A 22 10.88 1.06 5.41
N PHE A 23 10.84 1.59 6.62
CA PHE A 23 12.01 2.20 7.27
C PHE A 23 12.92 1.19 7.96
N LEU A 24 12.36 0.05 8.41
CA LEU A 24 13.12 -1.03 9.04
C LEU A 24 13.91 -1.85 8.03
N ASN A 25 13.38 -2.05 6.81
CA ASN A 25 13.98 -2.90 5.78
C ASN A 25 14.26 -2.14 4.47
N PRO A 26 14.97 -1.01 4.49
CA PRO A 26 14.87 -0.10 3.37
C PRO A 26 15.64 -0.58 2.13
N GLN A 27 16.71 -1.36 2.28
CA GLN A 27 17.43 -1.96 1.14
C GLN A 27 16.54 -2.89 0.31
N PHE A 28 15.63 -3.62 0.99
CA PHE A 28 14.67 -4.49 0.32
C PHE A 28 13.75 -3.67 -0.59
N TYR A 29 13.21 -2.57 -0.06
CA TYR A 29 12.26 -1.74 -0.78
C TYR A 29 12.91 -0.85 -1.85
N ASP A 30 14.12 -0.33 -1.60
CA ASP A 30 14.88 0.43 -2.59
C ASP A 30 15.12 -0.40 -3.86
N ALA A 31 15.35 -1.72 -3.71
CA ALA A 31 15.63 -2.63 -4.80
C ALA A 31 14.40 -2.99 -5.67
N ILE A 32 13.18 -2.85 -5.14
CA ILE A 32 11.95 -3.13 -5.89
C ILE A 32 11.39 -1.89 -6.61
N VAL A 33 11.92 -0.70 -6.34
CA VAL A 33 11.55 0.52 -7.07
C VAL A 33 11.90 0.34 -8.55
N PRO A 34 10.98 0.63 -9.49
CA PRO A 34 11.27 0.51 -10.91
C PRO A 34 12.49 1.32 -11.35
N GLN A 35 13.36 0.72 -12.17
CA GLN A 35 14.68 1.30 -12.52
C GLN A 35 14.60 2.64 -13.26
N PHE A 36 13.48 2.93 -13.92
CA PHE A 36 13.26 4.20 -14.61
C PHE A 36 12.88 5.36 -13.66
N ILE A 37 12.62 5.08 -12.38
CA ILE A 37 12.31 6.10 -11.37
C ILE A 37 13.63 6.61 -10.76
N PRO A 38 13.93 7.91 -10.85
CA PRO A 38 15.13 8.47 -10.26
C PRO A 38 15.03 8.49 -8.72
N PHE A 39 16.18 8.43 -8.05
CA PHE A 39 16.30 8.51 -6.59
C PHE A 39 15.44 7.47 -5.84
N PRO A 40 15.66 6.16 -6.06
CA PRO A 40 14.80 5.10 -5.53
C PRO A 40 14.60 5.17 -4.01
N ARG A 41 15.67 5.49 -3.26
CA ARG A 41 15.62 5.67 -1.81
C ARG A 41 14.63 6.75 -1.37
N LEU A 42 14.68 7.91 -2.02
CA LEU A 42 13.84 9.04 -1.67
C LEU A 42 12.37 8.73 -1.99
N VAL A 43 12.11 8.20 -3.18
CA VAL A 43 10.75 7.82 -3.60
C VAL A 43 10.19 6.76 -2.68
N HIS A 44 10.95 5.71 -2.40
CA HIS A 44 10.58 4.68 -1.43
C HIS A 44 10.24 5.29 -0.05
N GLN A 45 11.11 6.12 0.52
CA GLN A 45 10.83 6.75 1.83
C GLN A 45 9.56 7.60 1.81
N ILE A 46 9.31 8.37 0.75
CA ILE A 46 8.06 9.13 0.60
C ILE A 46 6.86 8.18 0.56
N THR A 47 6.93 7.08 -0.18
CA THR A 47 5.84 6.09 -0.21
C THR A 47 5.58 5.48 1.15
N GLY A 48 6.62 5.14 1.93
CA GLY A 48 6.47 4.65 3.30
C GLY A 48 5.83 5.69 4.24
N VAL A 49 6.17 6.97 4.09
CA VAL A 49 5.51 8.05 4.85
C VAL A 49 4.02 8.15 4.48
N LEU A 50 3.70 8.14 3.19
CA LEU A 50 2.32 8.22 2.71
C LEU A 50 1.48 7.02 3.17
N GLU A 51 2.07 5.83 3.19
CA GLU A 51 1.43 4.60 3.66
C GLU A 51 1.03 4.67 5.15
N ILE A 52 1.76 5.45 5.96
CA ILE A 52 1.40 5.71 7.37
C ILE A 52 0.36 6.84 7.47
N ILE A 53 0.60 7.95 6.76
CA ILE A 53 -0.18 9.17 6.92
C ILE A 53 -1.59 9.02 6.35
N ILE A 54 -1.74 8.48 5.14
CA ILE A 54 -3.05 8.42 4.47
C ILE A 54 -4.09 7.65 5.30
N PRO A 55 -3.80 6.44 5.84
CA PRO A 55 -4.75 5.73 6.69
C PRO A 55 -5.10 6.48 7.98
N LEU A 56 -4.15 7.20 8.60
CA LEU A 56 -4.45 7.99 9.80
C LEU A 56 -5.55 9.03 9.55
N PHE A 57 -5.60 9.61 8.34
CA PHE A 57 -6.65 10.55 7.98
C PHE A 57 -8.05 9.91 7.88
N LEU A 58 -8.18 8.58 7.73
CA LEU A 58 -9.46 7.86 7.79
C LEU A 58 -10.14 7.96 9.17
N LEU A 59 -9.37 8.31 10.22
CA LEU A 59 -9.89 8.54 11.58
C LEU A 59 -10.38 9.98 11.80
N THR A 60 -10.22 10.86 10.83
CA THR A 60 -10.53 12.29 10.94
C THR A 60 -11.81 12.66 10.20
N ARG A 61 -12.14 13.97 10.18
CA ARG A 61 -13.21 14.52 9.34
C ARG A 61 -12.95 14.44 7.84
N PHE A 62 -11.70 14.15 7.43
CA PHE A 62 -11.27 14.05 6.03
C PHE A 62 -11.30 12.61 5.52
N ARG A 63 -12.18 11.76 6.08
CA ARG A 63 -12.20 10.32 5.81
C ARG A 63 -12.48 10.04 4.33
N LYS A 64 -13.46 10.73 3.74
CA LYS A 64 -13.82 10.57 2.34
C LYS A 64 -12.66 10.90 1.40
N GLU A 65 -11.97 12.02 1.63
CA GLU A 65 -10.80 12.43 0.85
C GLU A 65 -9.64 11.45 1.02
N ALA A 66 -9.37 11.04 2.27
CA ALA A 66 -8.33 10.07 2.57
C ALA A 66 -8.59 8.70 1.92
N ALA A 67 -9.85 8.25 1.89
CA ALA A 67 -10.22 7.01 1.22
C ALA A 67 -9.97 7.08 -0.29
N LEU A 68 -10.33 8.20 -0.94
CA LEU A 68 -10.07 8.40 -2.36
C LEU A 68 -8.56 8.47 -2.65
N ILE A 69 -7.80 9.19 -1.84
CA ILE A 69 -6.33 9.27 -1.95
C ILE A 69 -5.71 7.88 -1.75
N MET A 70 -6.19 7.09 -0.78
CA MET A 70 -5.70 5.75 -0.51
C MET A 70 -5.95 4.79 -1.67
N ILE A 71 -7.11 4.87 -2.34
CA ILE A 71 -7.40 4.07 -3.54
C ILE A 71 -6.39 4.40 -4.65
N ILE A 72 -6.17 5.70 -4.92
CA ILE A 72 -5.19 6.15 -5.94
C ILE A 72 -3.78 5.67 -5.57
N PHE A 73 -3.38 5.87 -4.31
CA PHE A 73 -2.08 5.44 -3.79
C PHE A 73 -1.86 3.93 -3.98
N LEU A 74 -2.84 3.10 -3.63
CA LEU A 74 -2.76 1.65 -3.82
C LEU A 74 -2.65 1.25 -5.29
N ILE A 75 -3.38 1.91 -6.20
CA ILE A 75 -3.25 1.64 -7.63
C ILE A 75 -1.81 1.93 -8.11
N LEU A 76 -1.25 3.07 -7.69
CA LEU A 76 0.11 3.47 -8.06
C LEU A 76 1.18 2.52 -7.50
N ILE A 77 1.08 2.15 -6.22
CA ILE A 77 2.04 1.24 -5.57
C ILE A 77 1.95 -0.16 -6.18
N TYR A 78 0.76 -0.61 -6.58
CA TYR A 78 0.64 -1.88 -7.31
C TYR A 78 1.39 -1.85 -8.64
N GLY A 79 1.55 -0.69 -9.28
CA GLY A 79 2.39 -0.54 -10.47
C GLY A 79 3.83 -1.01 -10.24
N ALA A 80 4.43 -0.72 -9.08
CA ALA A 80 5.75 -1.25 -8.72
C ALA A 80 5.74 -2.77 -8.50
N ASN A 81 4.69 -3.31 -7.87
CA ASN A 81 4.55 -4.75 -7.68
C ASN A 81 4.34 -5.51 -8.99
N LEU A 82 3.59 -4.92 -9.92
CA LEU A 82 3.40 -5.42 -11.28
C LEU A 82 4.72 -5.36 -12.06
N TYR A 83 5.50 -4.30 -11.90
CA TYR A 83 6.83 -4.18 -12.52
C TYR A 83 7.75 -5.32 -12.08
N VAL A 84 7.80 -5.65 -10.78
CA VAL A 84 8.55 -6.80 -10.26
C VAL A 84 8.04 -8.11 -10.87
N TRP A 85 6.71 -8.28 -10.99
CA TRP A 85 6.11 -9.48 -11.55
C TRP A 85 6.45 -9.67 -13.04
N VAL A 86 6.16 -8.66 -13.87
CA VAL A 86 6.32 -8.75 -15.33
C VAL A 86 7.79 -8.90 -15.75
N ASN A 87 8.70 -8.27 -15.00
CA ASN A 87 10.14 -8.33 -15.30
C ASN A 87 10.87 -9.44 -14.52
N ASN A 88 10.15 -10.28 -13.77
CA ASN A 88 10.71 -11.34 -12.93
C ASN A 88 11.90 -10.86 -12.08
N LEU A 89 11.69 -9.77 -11.34
CA LEU A 89 12.74 -9.16 -10.52
C LEU A 89 12.81 -9.83 -9.14
N PRO A 90 13.99 -9.83 -8.50
CA PRO A 90 14.12 -10.34 -7.15
C PRO A 90 13.27 -9.53 -6.18
N TYR A 91 12.54 -10.23 -5.32
CA TYR A 91 11.85 -9.69 -4.16
C TYR A 91 12.73 -9.95 -2.93
N GLY A 92 13.67 -9.03 -2.68
CA GLY A 92 14.68 -9.19 -1.65
C GLY A 92 15.74 -10.21 -2.04
N ARG A 93 15.87 -11.30 -1.28
CA ARG A 93 16.83 -12.39 -1.56
C ARG A 93 16.23 -13.55 -2.36
N THR A 94 14.96 -13.45 -2.75
CA THR A 94 14.19 -14.53 -3.37
C THR A 94 13.43 -14.03 -4.60
N TYR A 95 12.96 -14.94 -5.44
CA TYR A 95 12.01 -14.64 -6.51
C TYR A 95 10.63 -15.14 -6.11
N PHE A 96 9.60 -14.35 -6.40
CA PHE A 96 8.23 -14.77 -6.16
C PHE A 96 7.71 -15.59 -7.33
N SER A 97 6.95 -16.63 -7.05
CA SER A 97 6.24 -17.40 -8.06
C SER A 97 5.08 -16.59 -8.64
N ASN A 98 4.60 -16.97 -9.84
CA ASN A 98 3.40 -16.38 -10.43
C ASN A 98 2.17 -16.48 -9.49
N GLN A 99 2.06 -17.57 -8.73
CA GLN A 99 1.00 -17.73 -7.74
C GLN A 99 1.12 -16.70 -6.60
N GLN A 100 2.33 -16.45 -6.10
CA GLN A 100 2.56 -15.46 -5.05
C GLN A 100 2.24 -14.03 -5.54
N HIS A 101 2.66 -13.68 -6.75
CA HIS A 101 2.29 -12.38 -7.34
C HIS A 101 0.78 -12.25 -7.56
N PHE A 102 0.10 -13.30 -8.01
CA PHE A 102 -1.34 -13.31 -8.16
C PHE A 102 -2.07 -13.14 -6.83
N ILE A 103 -1.61 -13.81 -5.76
CA ILE A 103 -2.16 -13.60 -4.41
C ILE A 103 -1.98 -12.14 -3.97
N ARG A 104 -0.83 -11.52 -4.25
CA ARG A 104 -0.60 -10.10 -3.94
C ARG A 104 -1.54 -9.18 -4.71
N LEU A 105 -1.83 -9.47 -5.98
CA LEU A 105 -2.84 -8.76 -6.75
C LEU A 105 -4.22 -8.85 -6.08
N LEU A 106 -4.64 -10.04 -5.66
CA LEU A 106 -5.92 -10.22 -4.96
C LEU A 106 -5.97 -9.45 -3.64
N LEU A 107 -4.88 -9.47 -2.86
CA LEU A 107 -4.77 -8.67 -1.65
C LEU A 107 -4.84 -7.17 -1.95
N GLN A 108 -4.21 -6.70 -3.03
CA GLN A 108 -4.29 -5.32 -3.45
C GLN A 108 -5.74 -4.90 -3.79
N ILE A 109 -6.45 -5.73 -4.56
CA ILE A 109 -7.85 -5.51 -4.90
C ILE A 109 -8.71 -5.49 -3.62
N LEU A 110 -8.43 -6.39 -2.68
CA LEU A 110 -9.11 -6.42 -1.39
C LEU A 110 -8.88 -5.12 -0.59
N TYR A 111 -7.64 -4.63 -0.52
CA TYR A 111 -7.33 -3.37 0.17
C TYR A 111 -8.06 -2.18 -0.47
N ILE A 112 -8.08 -2.10 -1.80
CA ILE A 112 -8.83 -1.08 -2.54
C ILE A 112 -10.33 -1.19 -2.25
N TYR A 113 -10.87 -2.41 -2.25
CA TYR A 113 -12.29 -2.66 -1.99
C TYR A 113 -12.69 -2.23 -0.57
N ILE A 114 -11.88 -2.56 0.46
CA ILE A 114 -12.13 -2.13 1.83
C ILE A 114 -12.17 -0.60 1.91
N THR A 115 -11.21 0.08 1.28
CA THR A 115 -11.19 1.54 1.22
C THR A 115 -12.39 2.13 0.49
N TYR A 116 -12.83 1.50 -0.60
CA TYR A 116 -14.03 1.90 -1.33
C TYR A 116 -15.29 1.75 -0.48
N VAL A 117 -15.40 0.68 0.31
CA VAL A 117 -16.49 0.55 1.30
C VAL A 117 -16.40 1.70 2.32
N ILE A 118 -15.22 2.00 2.86
CA ILE A 118 -15.06 3.14 3.79
C ILE A 118 -15.50 4.46 3.13
N TYR A 119 -15.18 4.68 1.86
CA TYR A 119 -15.59 5.87 1.10
C TYR A 119 -17.11 5.97 0.92
N MET A 120 -17.79 4.85 0.63
CA MET A 120 -19.24 4.82 0.35
C MET A 120 -20.10 4.96 1.61
N TYR A 121 -19.59 4.52 2.77
CA TYR A 121 -20.32 4.50 4.03
C TYR A 121 -19.88 5.61 5.01
N ASP A 122 -19.12 6.60 4.53
CA ASP A 122 -18.87 7.83 5.27
C ASP A 122 -20.17 8.65 5.32
N LYS A 123 -20.72 8.84 6.54
CA LYS A 123 -21.94 9.61 6.78
C LYS A 123 -21.63 11.08 6.99
#